data_AF-A0A8D0WUN9-F1
#
_entry.id   AF-A0A8D0WUN9-F1
#
_cell.length_a   1.000
_cell.length_b   1.000
_cell.length_c   1.000
_cell.angle_alpha   90.00
_cell.angle_beta   90.00
_cell.angle_gamma   90.00
#
_symmetry.space_group_name_H-M   'P 1'
#
loop_
_entity.id
_entity.type
_entity.pdbx_description
1 polymer ?
#
loop_
_entity_poly.entity_id
_entity_poly.type
_entity_poly.pdbx_seq_one_letter_code
_entity_poly.pdbx_strand_id
1 'polypeptide(L)'
;MALSRVCWARAALWGSAVPPGPYVARKLQFVRSGLAWGAPRSSKLHVTPKTDVKSLISYVATKTKVIHEKYHRFLGRHFPRFYVLYTIFMKGLQMLWADAKKARRIKTNMWKHNVKFHQLSYREMEHLRQRALSRAMLLTPYLPSVLLRHRLKTHTTVIHQLDQALAKLGIGQLTAQEVKSACYLRGLNSTHIAEERCRTWLGEWLQISCSLKDAELSLLLHSVVLLSINYTGTGR
;
A
#
# COMPACT_ATOMS: atom_id res chain seq x y z
N MET A 1 -23.62 35.44 -26.77
CA MET A 1 -22.93 35.64 -28.07
C MET A 1 -21.77 36.59 -27.83
N ALA A 2 -20.58 36.20 -28.32
CA ALA A 2 -19.38 37.03 -28.55
C ALA A 2 -18.70 37.71 -27.34
N LEU A 3 -17.38 37.86 -27.21
CA LEU A 3 -16.15 37.42 -27.90
C LEU A 3 -15.01 37.81 -26.91
N SER A 4 -14.19 36.88 -26.42
CA SER A 4 -12.77 36.69 -26.78
C SER A 4 -11.76 37.82 -26.47
N ARG A 5 -10.77 37.46 -25.63
CA ARG A 5 -9.30 37.66 -25.76
C ARG A 5 -8.71 39.08 -25.69
N VAL A 6 -7.65 39.22 -24.86
CA VAL A 6 -6.31 39.85 -25.10
C VAL A 6 -5.63 39.93 -23.72
N CYS A 7 -4.63 39.09 -23.40
CA CYS A 7 -3.19 39.21 -23.65
C CYS A 7 -2.44 40.35 -22.90
N TRP A 8 -1.65 39.91 -21.91
CA TRP A 8 -0.29 40.35 -21.50
C TRP A 8 0.06 41.84 -21.50
N ALA A 9 0.36 42.38 -20.31
CA ALA A 9 1.68 42.94 -19.94
C ALA A 9 1.60 43.77 -18.64
N ARG A 10 2.38 43.41 -17.62
CA ARG A 10 3.45 44.27 -17.05
C ARG A 10 4.05 43.64 -15.81
N ALA A 11 5.31 43.23 -15.95
CA ALA A 11 6.27 43.17 -14.86
C ALA A 11 6.64 44.60 -14.44
N ALA A 12 6.77 44.84 -13.13
CA ALA A 12 7.84 45.62 -12.52
C ALA A 12 7.54 45.81 -11.03
N LEU A 13 8.61 45.97 -10.25
CA LEU A 13 8.68 46.31 -8.83
C LEU A 13 8.53 45.11 -7.89
N TRP A 14 9.66 44.49 -7.58
CA TRP A 14 10.30 44.69 -6.27
C TRP A 14 11.78 44.36 -6.39
N GLY A 15 12.60 45.40 -6.38
CA GLY A 15 14.04 45.30 -6.16
C GLY A 15 14.33 45.65 -4.70
N SER A 16 15.03 44.76 -3.99
CA SER A 16 15.84 45.15 -2.85
C SER A 16 17.15 44.37 -2.95
N ALA A 17 18.24 45.13 -2.83
CA ALA A 17 19.60 44.74 -3.11
C ALA A 17 20.22 43.95 -1.94
N VAL A 18 20.80 42.80 -2.27
CA VAL A 18 21.82 42.11 -1.44
C VAL A 18 22.95 41.75 -2.41
N PRO A 19 24.22 42.10 -2.13
CA PRO A 19 25.31 41.79 -3.03
C PRO A 19 25.65 40.28 -2.91
N PRO A 20 25.72 39.52 -4.02
CA PRO A 20 26.21 38.15 -3.94
C PRO A 20 27.74 38.16 -3.97
N GLY A 21 28.36 37.61 -2.92
CA GLY A 21 29.75 37.19 -2.93
C GLY A 21 30.04 36.14 -4.02
N PRO A 22 31.32 35.80 -4.27
CA PRO A 22 31.70 34.99 -5.41
C PRO A 22 31.24 33.54 -5.22
N TYR A 23 30.04 33.24 -5.70
CA TYR A 23 29.64 31.87 -5.97
C TYR A 23 30.55 31.33 -7.06
N VAL A 24 31.45 30.42 -6.68
CA VAL A 24 32.09 29.48 -7.59
C VAL A 24 30.96 28.72 -8.28
N ALA A 25 30.53 29.22 -9.43
CA ALA A 25 29.71 28.50 -10.36
C ALA A 25 30.55 27.33 -10.88
N ARG A 26 30.53 26.23 -10.15
CA ARG A 26 30.93 24.93 -10.68
C ARG A 26 29.89 24.59 -11.75
N LYS A 27 30.08 25.17 -12.94
CA LYS A 27 29.46 24.73 -14.18
C LYS A 27 29.67 23.22 -14.20
N LEU A 28 28.59 22.46 -14.02
CA LEU A 28 28.51 21.13 -14.59
C LEU A 28 28.64 21.34 -16.10
N GLN A 29 29.89 21.39 -16.56
CA GLN A 29 30.18 21.16 -17.95
C GLN A 29 29.69 19.73 -18.21
N PHE A 30 28.51 19.64 -18.81
CA PHE A 30 28.14 18.49 -19.61
C PHE A 30 29.22 18.40 -20.69
N VAL A 31 30.32 17.70 -20.37
CA VAL A 31 31.23 17.19 -21.37
C VAL A 31 30.33 16.49 -22.36
N ARG A 32 30.36 16.99 -23.59
CA ARG A 32 29.60 16.57 -24.75
C ARG A 32 29.98 15.12 -25.07
N SER A 33 29.52 14.18 -24.26
CA SER A 33 29.48 12.78 -24.61
C SER A 33 28.36 12.67 -25.64
N GLY A 34 28.76 12.69 -26.91
CA GLY A 34 27.88 12.45 -28.05
C GLY A 34 27.27 11.06 -27.97
N LEU A 35 26.24 10.91 -27.15
CA LEU A 35 25.30 9.80 -27.23
C LEU A 35 24.39 10.12 -28.41
N ALA A 36 24.78 9.61 -29.58
CA ALA A 36 23.88 9.41 -30.70
C ALA A 36 22.72 8.54 -30.21
N TRP A 37 21.65 9.18 -29.76
CA TRP A 37 20.32 8.59 -29.78
C TRP A 37 20.01 8.37 -31.25
N GLY A 38 20.48 7.25 -31.80
CA GLY A 38 20.03 6.80 -33.12
C GLY A 38 18.51 6.82 -33.08
N ALA A 39 17.91 7.68 -33.90
CA ALA A 39 16.47 7.75 -34.04
C ALA A 39 15.93 6.32 -34.23
N PRO A 40 14.82 5.94 -33.59
CA PRO A 40 14.25 4.62 -33.82
C PRO A 40 14.00 4.48 -35.32
N ARG A 41 14.74 3.59 -35.97
CA ARG A 41 14.62 3.31 -37.40
C ARG A 41 13.19 2.85 -37.63
N SER A 42 12.34 3.75 -38.13
CA SER A 42 10.96 3.48 -38.51
C SER A 42 10.99 2.60 -39.75
N SER A 43 11.01 1.29 -39.54
CA SER A 43 10.73 0.32 -40.59
C SER A 43 9.21 0.17 -40.66
N LYS A 44 8.62 0.71 -41.74
CA LYS A 44 7.21 0.58 -42.13
C LYS A 44 6.79 -0.89 -42.05
N LEU A 45 6.01 -1.24 -41.02
CA LEU A 45 5.33 -2.53 -40.93
C LEU A 45 4.07 -2.44 -41.80
N HIS A 46 4.07 -3.17 -42.92
CA HIS A 46 2.82 -3.50 -43.61
C HIS A 46 2.07 -4.51 -42.75
N VAL A 47 0.97 -4.07 -42.14
CA VAL A 47 0.15 -4.89 -41.23
C VAL A 47 -0.91 -5.63 -42.05
N THR A 48 -0.76 -6.95 -42.16
CA THR A 48 -1.77 -7.85 -42.74
C THR A 48 -2.62 -8.44 -41.59
N PRO A 49 -3.97 -8.48 -41.63
CA PRO A 49 -4.76 -8.38 -40.40
C PRO A 49 -5.09 -9.69 -39.66
N LYS A 50 -4.49 -10.86 -39.97
CA LYS A 50 -5.05 -12.14 -39.48
C LYS A 50 -4.14 -13.07 -38.67
N THR A 51 -2.88 -12.73 -38.42
CA THR A 51 -1.98 -13.60 -37.63
C THR A 51 -0.94 -12.85 -36.76
N ASP A 52 -1.01 -11.51 -36.66
CA ASP A 52 0.14 -10.70 -36.27
C ASP A 52 0.20 -10.24 -34.78
N VAL A 53 -0.75 -10.65 -33.93
CA VAL A 53 -0.75 -10.21 -32.52
C VAL A 53 0.41 -10.84 -31.73
N LYS A 54 0.74 -12.11 -32.00
CA LYS A 54 1.83 -12.83 -31.31
C LYS A 54 3.21 -12.31 -31.71
N SER A 55 3.39 -11.96 -32.97
CA SER A 55 4.61 -11.35 -33.54
C SER A 55 4.80 -9.91 -33.08
N LEU A 56 3.72 -9.12 -32.95
CA LEU A 56 3.80 -7.79 -32.33
C LEU A 56 4.17 -7.88 -30.85
N ILE A 57 3.59 -8.83 -30.09
CA ILE A 57 3.95 -9.04 -28.68
C ILE A 57 5.41 -9.46 -28.56
N SER A 58 5.91 -10.35 -29.42
CA SER A 58 7.31 -10.79 -29.39
C SER A 58 8.27 -9.68 -29.81
N TYR A 59 7.90 -8.84 -30.79
CA TYR A 59 8.68 -7.66 -31.19
C TYR A 59 8.76 -6.62 -30.07
N VAL A 60 7.64 -6.29 -29.44
CA VAL A 60 7.62 -5.35 -28.31
C VAL A 60 8.40 -5.93 -27.12
N ALA A 61 8.26 -7.24 -26.84
CA ALA A 61 9.02 -7.92 -25.79
C ALA A 61 10.53 -7.93 -26.05
N THR A 62 10.98 -8.11 -27.30
CA THR A 62 12.41 -8.09 -27.64
C THR A 62 12.97 -6.67 -27.57
N LYS A 63 12.23 -5.67 -28.05
CA LYS A 63 12.65 -4.25 -27.98
C LYS A 63 12.70 -3.74 -26.53
N THR A 64 11.72 -4.09 -25.70
CA THR A 64 11.71 -3.71 -24.28
C THR A 64 12.86 -4.33 -23.50
N LYS A 65 13.23 -5.60 -23.76
CA LYS A 65 14.41 -6.25 -23.16
C LYS A 65 15.71 -5.50 -23.50
N VAL A 66 15.92 -5.16 -24.78
CA VAL A 66 17.13 -4.45 -25.22
C VAL A 66 17.24 -3.07 -24.57
N ILE A 67 16.12 -2.36 -24.44
CA ILE A 67 16.06 -1.06 -23.78
C ILE A 67 16.37 -1.22 -22.28
N HIS A 68 15.75 -2.19 -21.60
CA HIS A 68 15.94 -2.45 -20.18
C HIS A 68 17.42 -2.74 -19.83
N GLU A 69 18.08 -3.58 -20.61
CA GLU A 69 19.51 -3.89 -20.44
C GLU A 69 20.40 -2.65 -20.63
N LYS A 70 20.09 -1.82 -21.62
CA LYS A 70 20.82 -0.57 -21.87
C LYS A 70 20.63 0.43 -20.73
N TYR A 71 19.43 0.50 -20.15
CA TYR A 71 19.12 1.35 -18.99
C TYR A 71 19.87 0.91 -17.73
N HIS A 72 19.87 -0.38 -17.40
CA HIS A 72 20.62 -0.91 -16.26
C HIS A 72 22.13 -0.62 -16.38
N ARG A 73 22.69 -0.81 -17.58
CA ARG A 73 24.11 -0.54 -17.86
C ARG A 73 24.46 0.95 -17.78
N PHE A 74 23.54 1.82 -18.22
CA PHE A 74 23.70 3.28 -18.14
C PHE A 74 23.62 3.79 -16.69
N LEU A 75 22.60 3.36 -15.94
CA LEU A 75 22.38 3.76 -14.55
C LEU A 75 23.52 3.29 -13.64
N GLY A 76 24.00 2.06 -13.82
CA GLY A 76 25.12 1.51 -13.03
C GLY A 76 26.44 2.25 -13.26
N ARG A 77 26.68 2.78 -14.46
CA ARG A 77 27.95 3.43 -14.82
C ARG A 77 28.00 4.91 -14.47
N HIS A 78 26.87 5.63 -14.55
CA HIS A 78 26.83 7.07 -14.29
C HIS A 78 26.37 7.44 -12.88
N PHE A 79 25.53 6.62 -12.23
CA PHE A 79 24.94 6.94 -10.93
C PHE A 79 24.81 5.71 -10.01
N PRO A 80 25.93 5.19 -9.46
CA PRO A 80 25.92 3.95 -8.68
C PRO A 80 25.03 4.00 -7.43
N ARG A 81 24.99 5.14 -6.73
CA ARG A 81 24.10 5.32 -5.55
C ARG A 81 22.62 5.27 -5.93
N PHE A 82 22.26 5.92 -7.03
CA PHE A 82 20.88 5.90 -7.53
C PHE A 82 20.49 4.51 -8.05
N TYR A 83 21.42 3.78 -8.66
CA TYR A 83 21.20 2.42 -9.13
C TYR A 83 20.82 1.45 -8.00
N VAL A 84 21.49 1.55 -6.84
CA VAL A 84 21.14 0.78 -5.64
C VAL A 84 19.69 1.07 -5.23
N LEU A 85 19.30 2.34 -5.15
CA LEU A 85 17.93 2.73 -4.80
C LEU A 85 16.92 2.22 -5.84
N TYR A 86 17.22 2.38 -7.13
CA TYR A 86 16.39 1.92 -8.25
C TYR A 86 16.14 0.41 -8.20
N THR A 87 17.19 -0.39 -7.99
CA THR A 87 17.05 -1.85 -7.93
C THR A 87 16.27 -2.31 -6.71
N ILE A 88 16.43 -1.67 -5.55
CA ILE A 88 15.61 -1.93 -4.35
C ILE A 88 14.14 -1.57 -4.63
N PHE A 89 13.89 -0.40 -5.21
CA PHE A 89 12.54 0.05 -5.57
C PHE A 89 11.85 -0.89 -6.56
N MET A 90 12.53 -1.24 -7.65
CA MET A 90 12.00 -2.13 -8.68
C MET A 90 11.73 -3.54 -8.15
N LYS A 91 12.61 -4.06 -7.27
CA LYS A 91 12.34 -5.32 -6.54
C LYS A 91 11.06 -5.21 -5.71
N GLY A 92 10.86 -4.10 -5.01
CA GLY A 92 9.62 -3.81 -4.27
C GLY A 92 8.38 -3.82 -5.18
N LEU A 93 8.45 -3.15 -6.33
CA LEU A 93 7.37 -3.08 -7.31
C LEU A 93 7.08 -4.46 -7.94
N GLN A 94 8.10 -5.28 -8.18
CA GLN A 94 7.94 -6.64 -8.66
C GLN A 94 7.20 -7.53 -7.65
N MET A 95 7.52 -7.40 -6.34
CA MET A 95 6.81 -8.10 -5.28
C MET A 95 5.33 -7.68 -5.21
N LEU A 96 5.05 -6.37 -5.30
CA LEU A 96 3.69 -5.82 -5.41
C LEU A 96 2.91 -6.43 -6.58
N TRP A 97 3.53 -6.51 -7.76
CA TRP A 97 2.89 -7.05 -8.97
C TRP A 97 2.62 -8.55 -8.87
N ALA A 98 3.53 -9.32 -8.28
CA ALA A 98 3.34 -10.75 -8.05
C ALA A 98 2.11 -11.01 -7.15
N ASP A 99 2.00 -10.25 -6.05
CA ASP A 99 0.87 -10.33 -5.13
C ASP A 99 -0.44 -9.86 -5.75
N ALA A 100 -0.42 -8.78 -6.54
CA ALA A 100 -1.59 -8.31 -7.28
C ALA A 100 -2.07 -9.36 -8.29
N LYS A 101 -1.14 -10.05 -8.98
CA LYS A 101 -1.48 -11.14 -9.89
C LYS A 101 -2.07 -12.33 -9.14
N LYS A 102 -1.54 -12.68 -7.96
CA LYS A 102 -2.07 -13.75 -7.10
C LYS A 102 -3.49 -13.44 -6.62
N ALA A 103 -3.74 -12.23 -6.12
CA ALA A 103 -5.08 -11.80 -5.70
C ALA A 103 -6.09 -11.80 -6.86
N ARG A 104 -5.67 -11.34 -8.04
CA ARG A 104 -6.51 -11.40 -9.25
C ARG A 104 -6.83 -12.84 -9.63
N ARG A 105 -5.84 -13.75 -9.62
CA ARG A 105 -6.06 -15.19 -9.90
C ARG A 105 -7.09 -15.81 -8.96
N ILE A 106 -6.96 -15.57 -7.65
CA ILE A 106 -7.91 -16.10 -6.65
C ILE A 106 -9.32 -15.59 -6.96
N LYS A 107 -9.49 -14.28 -7.20
CA LYS A 107 -10.80 -13.70 -7.52
C LYS A 107 -11.39 -14.26 -8.82
N THR A 108 -10.57 -14.44 -9.86
CA THR A 108 -11.03 -15.04 -11.13
C THR A 108 -11.38 -16.51 -10.99
N ASN A 109 -10.63 -17.28 -10.20
CA ASN A 109 -10.95 -18.69 -9.96
C ASN A 109 -12.25 -18.82 -9.16
N MET A 110 -12.44 -17.98 -8.15
CA MET A 110 -13.66 -17.93 -7.35
C MET A 110 -14.89 -17.62 -8.21
N TRP A 111 -14.77 -16.65 -9.13
CA TRP A 111 -15.85 -16.30 -10.06
C TRP A 111 -16.13 -17.40 -11.09
N LYS A 112 -15.08 -18.00 -11.67
CA LYS A 112 -15.22 -19.06 -12.68
C LYS A 112 -15.84 -20.33 -12.14
N HIS A 113 -15.51 -20.70 -10.91
CA HIS A 113 -15.97 -21.96 -10.32
C HIS A 113 -17.16 -21.79 -9.37
N ASN A 114 -17.69 -20.56 -9.16
CA ASN A 114 -18.73 -20.26 -8.15
C ASN A 114 -18.44 -20.85 -6.76
N VAL A 115 -17.16 -20.95 -6.44
CA VAL A 115 -16.68 -21.61 -5.23
C VAL A 115 -16.81 -20.66 -4.04
N LYS A 116 -17.49 -21.10 -2.98
CA LYS A 116 -17.61 -20.34 -1.71
C LYS A 116 -16.27 -20.34 -0.97
N PHE A 117 -16.04 -19.33 -0.12
CA PHE A 117 -14.77 -19.12 0.61
C PHE A 117 -14.21 -20.37 1.33
N HIS A 118 -15.07 -21.29 1.76
CA HIS A 118 -14.73 -22.50 2.52
C HIS A 118 -14.03 -23.60 1.70
N GLN A 119 -14.13 -23.56 0.37
CA GLN A 119 -13.57 -24.58 -0.54
C GLN A 119 -12.21 -24.18 -1.14
N LEU A 120 -11.72 -22.96 -0.83
CA LEU A 120 -10.42 -22.48 -1.31
C LEU A 120 -9.26 -23.21 -0.61
N SER A 121 -8.10 -23.27 -1.25
CA SER A 121 -6.90 -23.80 -0.59
C SER A 121 -6.52 -22.93 0.63
N TYR A 122 -6.04 -23.54 1.71
CA TYR A 122 -5.64 -22.84 2.94
C TYR A 122 -4.71 -21.64 2.69
N ARG A 123 -3.76 -21.76 1.75
CA ARG A 123 -2.82 -20.67 1.39
C ARG A 123 -3.51 -19.47 0.73
N GLU A 124 -4.62 -19.71 0.02
CA GLU A 124 -5.42 -18.66 -0.62
C GLU A 124 -6.36 -18.01 0.39
N MET A 125 -6.95 -18.81 1.28
CA MET A 125 -7.73 -18.32 2.41
C MET A 125 -6.92 -17.39 3.31
N GLU A 126 -5.68 -17.77 3.64
CA GLU A 126 -4.81 -16.97 4.52
C GLU A 126 -4.58 -15.56 3.97
N HIS A 127 -4.39 -15.44 2.65
CA HIS A 127 -4.19 -14.15 2.00
C HIS A 127 -5.47 -13.28 2.01
N LEU A 128 -6.64 -13.90 1.91
CA LEU A 128 -7.93 -13.21 2.03
C LEU A 128 -8.22 -12.83 3.49
N ARG A 129 -7.90 -13.70 4.45
CA ARG A 129 -8.03 -13.47 5.90
C ARG A 129 -7.18 -12.30 6.35
N GLN A 130 -5.90 -12.24 5.97
CA GLN A 130 -5.04 -11.10 6.30
C GLN A 130 -5.61 -9.77 5.78
N ARG A 131 -6.21 -9.76 4.59
CA ARG A 131 -6.88 -8.57 4.05
C ARG A 131 -8.14 -8.22 4.83
N ALA A 132 -8.96 -9.21 5.18
CA ALA A 132 -10.15 -8.98 6.01
C ALA A 132 -9.78 -8.44 7.39
N LEU A 133 -8.79 -9.04 8.05
CA LEU A 133 -8.24 -8.58 9.33
C LEU A 133 -7.66 -7.17 9.22
N SER A 134 -6.94 -6.85 8.14
CA SER A 134 -6.44 -5.49 7.92
C SER A 134 -7.57 -4.47 7.80
N ARG A 135 -8.71 -4.85 7.19
CA ARG A 135 -9.89 -3.96 7.11
C ARG A 135 -10.57 -3.80 8.47
N ALA A 136 -10.71 -4.90 9.21
CA ALA A 136 -11.30 -4.88 10.55
C ALA A 136 -10.47 -4.02 11.52
N MET A 137 -9.15 -4.07 11.40
CA MET A 137 -8.19 -3.26 12.17
C MET A 137 -7.96 -1.85 11.58
N LEU A 138 -8.79 -1.39 10.64
CA LEU A 138 -8.70 -0.06 10.01
C LEU A 138 -7.35 0.25 9.31
N LEU A 139 -6.63 -0.79 8.88
CA LEU A 139 -5.37 -0.69 8.13
C LEU A 139 -5.63 -0.71 6.61
N THR A 140 -4.70 -0.12 5.85
CA THR A 140 -4.74 -0.09 4.37
C THR A 140 -4.61 -1.52 3.78
N PRO A 141 -5.67 -2.08 3.15
CA PRO A 141 -5.72 -3.50 2.79
C PRO A 141 -5.09 -3.84 1.43
N TYR A 142 -4.65 -2.83 0.69
CA TYR A 142 -4.13 -2.95 -0.67
C TYR A 142 -2.61 -3.17 -0.75
N LEU A 143 -1.94 -3.33 0.39
CA LEU A 143 -0.50 -3.61 0.42
C LEU A 143 -0.17 -5.07 0.04
N PRO A 144 1.10 -5.35 -0.33
CA PRO A 144 1.64 -6.70 -0.45
C PRO A 144 1.43 -7.51 0.82
N SER A 145 1.30 -8.82 0.68
CA SER A 145 1.10 -9.78 1.76
C SER A 145 2.15 -9.67 2.88
N VAL A 146 3.42 -9.51 2.52
CA VAL A 146 4.53 -9.38 3.48
C VAL A 146 4.40 -8.08 4.28
N LEU A 147 4.09 -6.97 3.62
CA LEU A 147 3.91 -5.67 4.29
C LEU A 147 2.64 -5.63 5.12
N LEU A 148 1.56 -6.26 4.65
CA LEU A 148 0.33 -6.43 5.43
C LEU A 148 0.62 -7.22 6.71
N ARG A 149 1.34 -8.35 6.61
CA ARG A 149 1.70 -9.15 7.78
C ARG A 149 2.56 -8.37 8.77
N HIS A 150 3.58 -7.65 8.29
CA HIS A 150 4.40 -6.81 9.15
C HIS A 150 3.55 -5.71 9.82
N ARG A 151 2.75 -4.98 9.05
CA ARG A 151 1.88 -3.92 9.56
C ARG A 151 0.86 -4.44 10.57
N LEU A 152 0.24 -5.58 10.30
CA LEU A 152 -0.67 -6.25 11.24
C LEU A 152 0.06 -6.58 12.53
N LYS A 153 1.24 -7.19 12.45
CA LYS A 153 2.05 -7.50 13.64
C LYS A 153 2.37 -6.25 14.45
N THR A 154 2.86 -5.19 13.81
CA THR A 154 3.19 -3.92 14.47
C THR A 154 1.96 -3.24 15.07
N HIS A 155 0.83 -3.26 14.38
CA HIS A 155 -0.43 -2.71 14.89
C HIS A 155 -0.92 -3.50 16.11
N THR A 156 -0.86 -4.82 16.05
CA THR A 156 -1.29 -5.68 17.17
C THR A 156 -0.37 -5.54 18.38
N THR A 157 0.94 -5.36 18.20
CA THR A 157 1.84 -5.04 19.33
C THR A 157 1.48 -3.72 19.98
N VAL A 158 1.15 -2.69 19.17
CA VAL A 158 0.73 -1.39 19.69
C VAL A 158 -0.58 -1.51 20.47
N ILE A 159 -1.57 -2.23 19.93
CA ILE A 159 -2.84 -2.49 20.66
C ILE A 159 -2.56 -3.23 21.97
N HIS A 160 -1.74 -4.27 21.96
CA HIS A 160 -1.42 -5.03 23.16
C HIS A 160 -0.75 -4.16 24.24
N GLN A 161 0.17 -3.28 23.85
CA GLN A 161 0.77 -2.30 24.77
C GLN A 161 -0.27 -1.31 25.33
N LEU A 162 -1.17 -0.82 24.48
CA LEU A 162 -2.28 0.03 24.91
C LEU A 162 -3.22 -0.69 25.88
N ASP A 163 -3.50 -1.97 25.64
CA ASP A 163 -4.32 -2.80 26.53
C ASP A 163 -3.67 -2.99 27.90
N GLN A 164 -2.35 -3.25 27.95
CA GLN A 164 -1.63 -3.33 29.23
C GLN A 164 -1.66 -2.00 30.00
N ALA A 165 -1.57 -0.87 29.31
CA ALA A 165 -1.70 0.44 29.93
C ALA A 165 -3.13 0.70 30.43
N LEU A 166 -4.14 0.34 29.62
CA LEU A 166 -5.55 0.51 29.96
C LEU A 166 -5.98 -0.41 31.12
N ALA A 167 -5.43 -1.61 31.21
CA ALA A 167 -5.63 -2.53 32.34
C ALA A 167 -5.10 -1.96 33.67
N LYS A 168 -4.02 -1.16 33.64
CA LYS A 168 -3.47 -0.48 34.83
C LYS A 168 -4.32 0.72 35.27
N LEU A 169 -4.91 1.45 34.32
CA LEU A 169 -5.78 2.60 34.59
C LEU A 169 -7.18 2.17 35.07
N GLY A 170 -7.69 1.07 34.51
CA GLY A 170 -9.02 0.55 34.79
C GLY A 170 -10.12 1.19 33.94
N ILE A 171 -11.08 0.38 33.50
CA ILE A 171 -12.16 0.80 32.58
C ILE A 171 -13.10 1.83 33.23
N GLY A 172 -13.25 1.81 34.55
CA GLY A 172 -14.15 2.70 35.29
C GLY A 172 -13.76 4.18 35.22
N GLN A 173 -12.51 4.51 34.90
CA GLN A 173 -12.05 5.90 34.78
C GLN A 173 -12.31 6.50 33.39
N LEU A 174 -12.67 5.68 32.39
CA LEU A 174 -12.87 6.13 31.01
C LEU A 174 -14.25 6.73 30.81
N THR A 175 -14.29 7.89 30.17
CA THR A 175 -15.53 8.53 29.72
C THR A 175 -16.24 7.69 28.65
N ALA A 176 -17.54 7.92 28.47
CA ALA A 176 -18.35 7.24 27.46
C ALA A 176 -17.74 7.28 26.05
N GLN A 177 -17.19 8.43 25.68
CA GLN A 177 -16.57 8.66 24.38
C GLN A 177 -15.25 7.90 24.23
N GLU A 178 -14.42 7.91 25.28
CA GLU A 178 -13.15 7.17 25.29
C GLU A 178 -13.39 5.66 25.18
N VAL A 179 -14.37 5.12 25.91
CA VAL A 179 -14.77 3.71 25.79
C VAL A 179 -15.17 3.38 24.35
N LYS A 180 -16.03 4.21 23.72
CA LYS A 180 -16.43 3.99 22.32
C LYS A 180 -15.26 4.06 21.35
N SER A 181 -14.32 5.00 21.55
CA SER A 181 -13.10 5.12 20.73
C SER A 181 -12.16 3.93 20.92
N ALA A 182 -12.00 3.45 22.15
CA ALA A 182 -11.18 2.30 22.49
C ALA A 182 -11.72 1.03 21.82
N CYS A 183 -13.03 0.81 21.85
CA CYS A 183 -13.68 -0.29 21.14
C CYS A 183 -13.49 -0.18 19.62
N TYR A 184 -13.61 1.03 19.06
CA TYR A 184 -13.44 1.27 17.63
C TYR A 184 -12.02 0.97 17.13
N LEU A 185 -11.00 1.40 17.87
CA LEU A 185 -9.59 1.13 17.54
C LEU A 185 -9.27 -0.37 17.50
N ARG A 186 -10.00 -1.17 18.26
CA ARG A 186 -9.85 -2.63 18.34
C ARG A 186 -10.73 -3.37 17.31
N GLY A 187 -11.50 -2.66 16.49
CA GLY A 187 -12.29 -3.20 15.39
C GLY A 187 -13.79 -3.41 15.68
N LEU A 188 -14.30 -2.97 16.83
CA LEU A 188 -15.74 -2.99 17.14
C LEU A 188 -16.42 -1.70 16.66
N ASN A 189 -17.49 -1.82 15.87
CA ASN A 189 -18.31 -0.66 15.51
C ASN A 189 -19.14 -0.17 16.70
N SER A 190 -18.61 0.78 17.46
CA SER A 190 -19.22 1.33 18.68
C SER A 190 -20.32 2.38 18.45
N THR A 191 -20.66 2.68 17.19
CA THR A 191 -21.64 3.73 16.82
C THR A 191 -23.06 3.40 17.26
N HIS A 192 -23.45 2.12 17.21
CA HIS A 192 -24.81 1.66 17.51
C HIS A 192 -24.92 0.86 18.82
N ILE A 193 -23.82 0.68 19.54
CA ILE A 193 -23.76 -0.14 20.76
C ILE A 193 -23.91 0.78 21.99
N ALA A 194 -24.77 0.36 22.92
CA ALA A 194 -24.92 1.04 24.21
C ALA A 194 -23.59 1.07 24.98
N GLU A 195 -23.36 2.15 25.73
CA GLU A 195 -22.10 2.38 26.44
C GLU A 195 -21.74 1.24 27.41
N GLU A 196 -22.73 0.74 28.15
CA GLU A 196 -22.56 -0.36 29.10
C GLU A 196 -22.05 -1.63 28.40
N ARG A 197 -22.64 -1.99 27.25
CA ARG A 197 -22.18 -3.13 26.44
C ARG A 197 -20.78 -2.92 25.86
N CYS A 198 -20.42 -1.68 25.52
CA CYS A 198 -19.05 -1.37 25.12
C CYS A 198 -18.06 -1.57 26.27
N ARG A 199 -18.44 -1.24 27.51
CA ARG A 199 -17.60 -1.49 28.69
C ARG A 199 -17.44 -2.96 28.99
N THR A 200 -18.51 -3.76 28.92
CA THR A 200 -18.42 -5.22 29.13
C THR A 200 -17.54 -5.86 28.07
N TRP A 201 -17.74 -5.50 26.80
CA TRP A 201 -16.89 -5.97 25.70
C TRP A 201 -15.42 -5.61 25.91
N LEU A 202 -15.13 -4.37 26.33
CA LEU A 202 -13.75 -3.94 26.59
C LEU A 202 -13.13 -4.70 27.77
N GLY A 203 -13.92 -5.03 28.80
CA GLY A 203 -13.48 -5.90 29.90
C GLY A 203 -13.10 -7.30 29.44
N GLU A 204 -13.99 -7.96 28.69
CA GLU A 204 -13.73 -9.29 28.10
C GLU A 204 -12.51 -9.26 27.18
N TRP A 205 -12.39 -8.20 26.36
CA TRP A 205 -11.25 -7.99 25.49
C TRP A 205 -9.93 -7.92 26.26
N LEU A 206 -9.86 -7.08 27.30
CA LEU A 206 -8.64 -6.91 28.10
C LEU A 206 -8.24 -8.19 28.83
N GLN A 207 -9.22 -8.97 29.31
CA GLN A 207 -8.95 -10.26 29.94
C GLN A 207 -8.23 -11.21 28.97
N ILE A 208 -8.66 -11.24 27.70
CA ILE A 208 -8.01 -12.04 26.66
C ILE A 208 -6.67 -11.42 26.26
N SER A 209 -6.63 -10.11 26.02
CA SER A 209 -5.43 -9.47 25.46
C SER A 209 -4.27 -9.41 26.44
N CYS A 210 -4.54 -9.25 27.75
CA CYS A 210 -3.52 -9.22 28.80
C CYS A 210 -3.02 -10.62 29.20
N SER A 211 -3.75 -11.69 28.90
CA SER A 211 -3.30 -13.07 29.17
C SER A 211 -2.40 -13.64 28.08
N LEU A 212 -2.44 -13.06 26.87
CA LEU A 212 -1.64 -13.50 25.72
C LEU A 212 -0.22 -12.92 25.76
N LYS A 213 0.75 -13.72 25.31
CA LYS A 213 2.16 -13.32 25.16
C LYS A 213 2.43 -12.73 23.77
N ASP A 214 3.55 -12.01 23.60
CA ASP A 214 3.96 -11.41 22.32
C ASP A 214 4.09 -12.42 21.16
N ALA A 215 4.37 -13.70 21.47
CA ALA A 215 4.45 -14.76 20.47
C ALA A 215 3.07 -15.15 19.88
N GLU A 216 2.00 -14.84 20.60
CA GLU A 216 0.63 -15.30 20.33
C GLU A 216 -0.28 -14.18 19.81
N LEU A 217 0.29 -13.02 19.44
CA LEU A 217 -0.47 -11.86 18.95
C LEU A 217 -1.29 -12.15 17.68
N SER A 218 -0.96 -13.21 16.92
CA SER A 218 -1.80 -13.69 15.83
C SER A 218 -3.18 -14.14 16.32
N LEU A 219 -3.29 -14.72 17.53
CA LEU A 219 -4.56 -15.10 18.15
C LEU A 219 -5.38 -13.88 18.54
N LEU A 220 -4.73 -12.82 19.02
CA LEU A 220 -5.39 -11.54 19.36
C LEU A 220 -6.10 -10.92 18.14
N LEU A 221 -5.52 -11.05 16.94
CA LEU A 221 -6.18 -10.63 15.71
C LEU A 221 -7.47 -11.41 15.42
N HIS A 222 -7.50 -12.69 15.74
CA HIS A 222 -8.66 -13.55 15.50
C HIS A 222 -9.72 -13.39 16.59
N SER A 223 -9.31 -13.11 17.84
CA SER A 223 -10.24 -12.88 18.95
C SER A 223 -11.11 -11.65 18.72
N VAL A 224 -10.63 -10.61 18.01
CA VAL A 224 -11.48 -9.46 17.63
C VAL A 224 -12.73 -9.93 16.89
N VAL A 225 -12.54 -10.77 15.88
CA VAL A 225 -13.64 -11.24 15.05
C VAL A 225 -14.59 -12.10 15.90
N LEU A 226 -14.05 -13.03 16.69
CA LEU A 226 -14.85 -13.92 17.53
C LEU A 226 -15.66 -13.17 18.58
N LEU A 227 -15.04 -12.22 19.29
CA LEU A 227 -15.69 -11.43 20.33
C LEU A 227 -16.71 -10.46 19.73
N SER A 228 -16.39 -9.83 18.60
CA SER A 228 -17.29 -8.86 17.95
C SER A 228 -18.59 -9.49 17.45
N ILE A 229 -18.59 -10.76 17.03
CA ILE A 229 -19.81 -11.44 16.54
C ILE A 229 -20.93 -11.37 17.57
N ASN A 230 -20.63 -11.61 18.84
CA ASN A 230 -21.61 -11.60 19.94
C ASN A 230 -22.26 -10.23 20.16
N TYR A 231 -21.59 -9.15 19.74
CA TYR A 231 -22.03 -7.77 19.97
C TYR A 231 -22.56 -7.09 18.70
N THR A 232 -22.31 -7.67 17.52
CA THR A 232 -22.85 -7.20 16.23
C THR A 232 -24.27 -7.69 15.91
N GLY A 233 -24.91 -8.41 16.85
CA GLY A 233 -26.13 -9.21 16.61
C GLY A 233 -27.49 -8.61 16.99
N THR A 234 -27.62 -7.33 17.36
CA THR A 234 -28.95 -6.73 17.68
C THR A 234 -29.46 -5.83 16.56
N GLY A 235 -29.59 -6.41 15.36
CA GLY A 235 -30.08 -5.73 14.17
C GLY A 235 -30.71 -6.71 13.19
N ARG A 236 -31.72 -7.44 13.66
CA ARG A 236 -32.79 -8.01 12.84
C ARG A 236 -34.11 -7.71 13.52
#